data_AF-A0A7V1N2L3-F1
#
_entry.id   AF-A0A7V1N2L3-F1
#
_cell.length_a   1.000
_cell.length_b   1.000
_cell.length_c   1.000
_cell.angle_alpha   90.00
_cell.angle_beta   90.00
_cell.angle_gamma   90.00
#
_symmetry.space_group_name_H-M   'P 1'
#
loop_
_entity.id
_entity.type
_entity.pdbx_description
1 polymer ?
#
loop_
_entity_poly.entity_id
_entity_poly.type
_entity_poly.pdbx_seq_one_letter_code
_entity_poly.pdbx_strand_id
1 'polypeptide(L)'
;KLSEEKAEQIADLLSRGQWTHDYPITYKQAKELGLPVSTEMPVEIYQLMNLYPQPVQRRPSVQYIPVPYKGGEERPNKSML
;
A
#
# COMPACT_ATOMS: atom_id res chain seq x y z
N LYS A 1 -22.42 -0.79 -15.15
CA LYS A 1 -21.33 -0.27 -16.02
C LYS A 1 -21.31 1.24 -15.92
N LEU A 2 -20.13 1.85 -15.89
CA LEU A 2 -19.96 3.31 -15.96
C LEU A 2 -20.23 3.80 -17.39
N SER A 3 -20.70 5.05 -17.54
CA SER A 3 -20.68 5.73 -18.84
C SER A 3 -19.23 6.05 -19.24
N GLU A 4 -18.98 6.20 -20.54
CA GLU A 4 -17.66 6.52 -21.07
C GLU A 4 -17.12 7.84 -20.50
N GLU A 5 -17.93 8.89 -20.50
CA GLU A 5 -17.60 10.19 -19.89
C GLU A 5 -17.20 10.05 -18.41
N LYS A 6 -17.97 9.29 -17.63
CA LYS A 6 -17.68 9.11 -16.20
C LYS A 6 -16.40 8.29 -16.00
N ALA A 7 -16.15 7.31 -16.87
CA ALA A 7 -14.93 6.52 -16.83
C ALA A 7 -13.70 7.39 -17.14
N GLU A 8 -13.77 8.25 -18.15
CA GLU A 8 -12.68 9.19 -18.49
C GLU A 8 -12.39 10.16 -17.32
N GLN A 9 -13.43 10.77 -16.74
CA GLN A 9 -13.30 11.67 -15.59
C GLN A 9 -12.61 10.99 -14.40
N ILE A 10 -12.99 9.75 -14.10
CA ILE A 10 -12.41 8.99 -12.98
C ILE A 10 -10.95 8.60 -13.29
N ALA A 11 -10.66 8.12 -14.51
CA ALA A 11 -9.32 7.72 -14.91
C ALA A 11 -8.33 8.88 -14.79
N ASP A 12 -8.74 10.04 -15.29
CA ASP A 12 -7.98 11.26 -15.23
C ASP A 12 -7.75 11.70 -13.76
N LEU A 13 -8.79 11.74 -12.91
CA LEU A 13 -8.66 12.05 -11.48
C LEU A 13 -7.68 11.13 -10.74
N LEU A 14 -7.75 9.81 -11.00
CA LEU A 14 -6.87 8.82 -10.36
C LEU A 14 -5.42 8.90 -10.85
N SER A 15 -5.18 9.41 -12.06
CA SER A 15 -3.85 9.52 -12.68
C SER A 15 -3.12 10.84 -12.42
N ARG A 16 -3.83 11.94 -12.13
CA ARG A 16 -3.25 13.29 -11.95
C ARG A 16 -2.33 13.44 -10.72
N GLY A 17 -2.26 12.45 -9.85
CA GLY A 17 -1.49 12.52 -8.60
C GLY A 17 -2.21 13.28 -7.48
N GLN A 18 -3.54 13.29 -7.48
CA GLN A 18 -4.35 13.85 -6.39
C GLN A 18 -4.09 13.14 -5.04
N TRP A 19 -3.66 11.88 -5.11
CA TRP A 19 -3.30 11.05 -3.97
C TRP A 19 -1.90 10.48 -4.14
N THR A 20 -1.21 10.29 -3.02
CA THR A 20 0.05 9.54 -2.98
C THR A 20 -0.21 8.05 -3.15
N HIS A 21 0.80 7.29 -3.61
CA HIS A 21 0.69 5.86 -3.87
C HIS A 21 0.23 5.00 -2.65
N ASP A 22 0.44 5.52 -1.45
CA ASP A 22 0.11 4.89 -0.17
C ASP A 22 -1.21 5.38 0.44
N TYR A 23 -1.88 6.34 -0.20
CA TYR A 23 -3.17 6.83 0.27
C TYR A 23 -4.29 5.81 -0.03
N PRO A 24 -4.96 5.25 0.99
CA PRO A 24 -6.03 4.30 0.77
C PRO A 24 -7.33 5.01 0.36
N ILE A 25 -7.90 4.62 -0.78
CA ILE A 25 -9.25 5.04 -1.17
C ILE A 25 -10.25 4.15 -0.42
N THR A 26 -10.99 4.73 0.52
CA THR A 26 -12.00 4.00 1.30
C THR A 26 -13.23 3.64 0.46
N TYR A 27 -14.03 2.68 0.93
CA TYR A 27 -15.31 2.32 0.29
C TYR A 27 -16.22 3.54 0.06
N LYS A 28 -16.33 4.41 1.07
CA LYS A 28 -17.16 5.62 1.00
C LYS A 28 -16.69 6.55 -0.13
N GLN A 29 -15.38 6.80 -0.19
CA GLN A 29 -14.79 7.65 -1.24
C GLN A 29 -14.96 7.03 -2.62
N ALA A 30 -14.70 5.73 -2.78
CA ALA A 30 -14.88 5.04 -4.04
C ALA A 30 -16.35 5.13 -4.53
N LYS A 31 -17.31 5.01 -3.61
CA LYS A 31 -18.73 5.17 -3.93
C LYS A 31 -19.09 6.60 -4.31
N GLU A 32 -18.55 7.61 -3.63
CA GLU A 32 -18.71 9.04 -3.96
C GLU A 32 -18.11 9.39 -5.33
N LEU A 33 -17.00 8.74 -5.71
CA LEU A 33 -16.41 8.85 -7.05
C LEU A 33 -17.31 8.25 -8.14
N GLY A 34 -18.28 7.41 -7.75
CA GLY A 34 -19.19 6.70 -8.64
C GLY A 34 -18.67 5.32 -9.06
N LEU A 35 -17.61 4.80 -8.43
CA LEU A 35 -17.10 3.47 -8.74
C LEU A 35 -18.13 2.40 -8.35
N PRO A 36 -18.27 1.33 -9.15
CA PRO A 36 -19.19 0.23 -8.87
C PRO A 36 -18.62 -0.71 -7.79
N VAL A 37 -18.48 -0.22 -6.56
CA VAL A 37 -17.94 -0.96 -5.41
C VAL A 37 -19.04 -1.54 -4.53
N SER A 38 -18.78 -2.71 -3.95
CA SER A 38 -19.68 -3.39 -3.00
C SER A 38 -18.91 -3.84 -1.76
N THR A 39 -19.60 -3.93 -0.64
CA THR A 39 -19.11 -4.57 0.60
C THR A 39 -19.67 -5.98 0.77
N GLU A 40 -20.45 -6.49 -0.19
CA GLU A 40 -20.93 -7.86 -0.15
C GLU A 40 -19.76 -8.83 -0.32
N MET A 41 -19.61 -9.71 0.67
CA MET A 41 -18.58 -10.72 0.73
C MET A 41 -19.26 -12.08 0.91
N PRO A 42 -19.44 -12.84 -0.19
CA PRO A 42 -19.98 -14.20 -0.11
C PRO A 42 -19.16 -15.08 0.82
N VAL A 43 -19.82 -16.04 1.47
CA VAL A 43 -19.19 -16.91 2.48
C VAL A 43 -18.03 -17.69 1.89
N GLU A 44 -18.14 -18.08 0.62
CA GLU A 44 -17.13 -18.82 -0.14
C GLU A 44 -15.81 -18.04 -0.25
N ILE A 45 -15.86 -16.69 -0.30
CA ILE A 45 -14.67 -15.86 -0.33
C ILE A 45 -13.95 -15.90 1.03
N TYR A 46 -14.69 -15.84 2.14
CA TYR A 46 -14.10 -16.01 3.46
C TYR A 46 -13.50 -17.41 3.65
N GLN A 47 -14.17 -18.45 3.16
CA GLN A 47 -13.64 -19.82 3.16
C GLN A 47 -12.33 -19.91 2.38
N LEU A 48 -12.24 -19.26 1.21
CA LEU A 48 -11.00 -19.17 0.45
C LEU A 48 -9.89 -18.45 1.23
N MET A 49 -10.19 -17.30 1.86
CA MET A 49 -9.21 -16.55 2.66
C MET A 49 -8.65 -17.37 3.82
N ASN A 50 -9.46 -18.23 4.45
CA ASN A 50 -9.01 -19.09 5.54
C ASN A 50 -7.93 -20.12 5.12
N LEU A 51 -7.83 -20.42 3.82
CA LEU A 51 -6.78 -21.31 3.30
C LEU A 51 -5.41 -20.61 3.21
N TYR A 52 -5.39 -19.27 3.20
CA TYR A 52 -4.19 -18.46 3.01
C TYR A 52 -4.07 -17.40 4.12
N PRO A 53 -3.83 -17.81 5.38
CA PRO A 53 -3.67 -16.87 6.47
C PRO A 53 -2.47 -15.96 6.20
N GLN A 54 -2.69 -14.64 6.24
CA GLN A 54 -1.61 -13.68 6.10
C GLN A 54 -0.64 -13.84 7.28
N PRO A 55 0.69 -13.96 7.04
CA PRO A 55 1.66 -14.08 8.10
C PRO A 55 1.57 -12.85 9.00
N VAL A 56 1.45 -13.07 10.31
CA VAL A 56 1.46 -11.99 11.29
C VAL A 56 2.79 -11.26 11.14
N GLN A 57 2.72 -9.99 10.75
CA GLN A 57 3.86 -9.14 10.42
C GLN A 57 4.89 -9.16 11.57
N ARG A 58 5.89 -10.04 11.48
CA ARG A 58 7.03 -10.07 12.39
C ARG A 58 8.18 -9.42 11.66
N ARG A 59 8.30 -8.11 11.89
CA ARG A 59 9.29 -7.15 11.36
C ARG A 59 8.87 -6.50 10.03
N PRO A 60 8.91 -5.15 9.94
CA PRO A 60 8.87 -4.45 8.66
C PRO A 60 10.00 -4.97 7.76
N SER A 61 9.71 -5.28 6.50
CA SER A 61 10.74 -5.61 5.50
C SER A 61 11.62 -4.40 5.15
N VAL A 62 11.11 -3.19 5.44
CA VAL A 62 11.80 -1.92 5.24
C VAL A 62 12.02 -1.28 6.60
N GLN A 63 13.29 -1.19 7.02
CA GLN A 63 13.69 -0.47 8.21
C GLN A 63 14.06 0.96 7.81
N TYR A 64 13.15 1.90 8.05
CA TYR A 64 13.44 3.32 7.85
C TYR A 64 14.44 3.75 8.93
N ILE A 65 15.68 4.09 8.52
CA ILE A 65 16.68 4.70 9.41
C ILE A 65 16.52 6.22 9.24
N PRO A 66 15.97 6.96 10.22
CA PRO A 66 15.69 8.40 10.09
C PRO A 66 16.92 9.29 10.12
N VAL A 67 18.13 8.72 10.19
CA VAL A 67 19.38 9.46 10.35
C VAL A 67 20.27 9.26 9.13
N PRO A 68 20.94 10.30 8.63
CA PRO A 68 21.98 10.14 7.62
C PRO A 68 23.02 9.14 8.13
N TYR A 69 23.49 8.24 7.25
CA TYR A 69 24.66 7.42 7.55
C TYR A 69 25.80 8.38 7.92
N LYS A 70 26.20 8.41 9.20
CA LYS A 70 27.46 9.05 9.58
C LYS A 70 28.54 8.27 8.84
N GLY A 71 29.28 9.00 7.99
CA GLY A 71 30.40 8.46 7.21
C GLY A 71 31.31 7.62 8.10
N GLY A 72 31.83 6.54 7.53
CA GLY A 72 32.52 5.47 8.24
C GLY A 72 33.50 5.98 9.31
N GLU A 73 33.26 5.58 10.55
CA GLU A 73 34.30 5.60 11.56
C GLU A 73 35.33 4.53 11.17
N GLU A 74 36.52 4.98 10.80
CA GLU A 74 37.70 4.14 10.66
C GLU A 74 37.87 3.30 11.92
N ARG A 75 37.80 1.97 11.76
CA ARG A 75 38.14 1.04 12.83
C ARG A 75 39.63 1.23 13.15
N PRO A 76 40.04 1.54 14.39
CA PRO A 76 41.45 1.59 14.71
C PRO A 76 42.04 0.18 14.53
N ASN A 77 43.08 0.09 13.71
CA ASN A 77 43.81 -1.15 13.44
C ASN A 77 44.38 -1.70 14.75
N LYS A 78 43.82 -2.82 15.22
CA LYS A 78 44.36 -3.56 16.35
C LYS A 78 45.19 -4.73 15.83
N SER A 79 46.38 -4.43 15.31
CA SER A 79 47.46 -5.41 15.16
C SER A 79 48.56 -5.08 16.18
N MET A 80 48.38 -5.58 17.40
CA MET A 80 49.52 -5.99 18.23
C MET A 80 49.57 -7.51 18.14
N LEU A 81 50.53 -8.01 17.37
CA LEU A 81 51.43 -9.13 17.65
C LEU A 81 52.61 -9.00 16.68
#